data_AF-A0A7S2PF81-F1
#
_entry.id   AF-A0A7S2PF81-F1
#
_cell.length_a   1.000
_cell.length_b   1.000
_cell.length_c   1.000
_cell.angle_alpha   90.00
_cell.angle_beta   90.00
_cell.angle_gamma   90.00
#
_symmetry.space_group_name_H-M   'P 1'
#
loop_
_entity.id
_entity.type
_entity.pdbx_description
1 polymer ?
#
loop_
_entity_poly.entity_id
_entity_poly.type
_entity_poly.pdbx_seq_one_letter_code
_entity_poly.pdbx_strand_id
1 'polypeptide(L)'
;GIKQVNNTNLSLQLFDKMLNQMVIQRLFARSNSIWGRGIVLPVDVCRWEEEFYNVTLLEVIKHARLEQTIRDKLARDDCQKRRQAYRCWLEIFRRQKSLRYTFDAINCMVAINLKTRGHRALVSWKTKQLSARDIQRVGRGFLGRIKARIWSMMNESATLIQTHSRIYLARLKLQQLLLAYTLAVIKVQSLIRGVLARRLALRRLMTLVEKERMDNASKMQRYAWDRGMWCLTRLQSHARRKNAVTLVNQLRQQRRREAEVRHAMDSRNAAFRRERKLYQRQLEEFYRQMKEDHDTNKQNEDNISQDKIRLRTLQRRIKNEELKSQEPDKVLEENLATEQWKRDWLTKIEVDVAKIREHYAHCLDRPANRSEKKTRSDARKRIKHRVTEVLARADSKNIPMETKEAKVIAREEVLHMIGEEERARLHDQMNKAFAKREHDKVMMRTKVDTAKREAQARATVYAVSVVSAACRRWLARKEMRHL
;
A
#
# COMPACT_ATOMS: atom_id res chain seq x y z
N GLY A 1 -157.64 53.03 116.60
CA GLY A 1 -159.11 52.94 116.76
C GLY A 1 -159.66 52.37 115.47
N ILE A 2 -160.31 51.19 115.47
CA ILE A 2 -161.72 51.01 115.86
C ILE A 2 -162.59 51.98 115.03
N LYS A 3 -163.46 51.54 114.11
CA LYS A 3 -164.57 50.60 114.36
C LYS A 3 -165.09 50.01 113.03
N GLN A 4 -165.54 48.76 113.10
CA GLN A 4 -166.32 48.05 112.09
C GLN A 4 -167.62 48.77 111.72
N VAL A 5 -168.09 48.56 110.47
CA VAL A 5 -169.50 48.31 110.18
C VAL A 5 -169.60 47.17 109.17
N ASN A 6 -170.19 46.07 109.62
CA ASN A 6 -170.70 44.96 108.81
C ASN A 6 -171.90 45.43 108.00
N ASN A 7 -171.96 45.07 106.72
CA ASN A 7 -173.15 44.64 105.97
C ASN A 7 -172.85 44.72 104.48
N THR A 8 -172.49 43.60 103.84
CA THR A 8 -172.57 43.45 102.36
C THR A 8 -172.36 42.01 101.89
N ASN A 9 -172.55 40.99 102.75
CA ASN A 9 -172.42 39.58 102.32
C ASN A 9 -173.46 39.17 101.25
N LEU A 10 -174.57 39.91 101.11
CA LEU A 10 -175.50 39.73 99.99
C LEU A 10 -174.97 40.27 98.65
N SER A 11 -174.04 41.24 98.67
CA SER A 11 -173.49 41.87 97.46
C SER A 11 -172.44 40.99 96.78
N LEU A 12 -171.64 40.25 97.56
CA LEU A 12 -170.57 39.39 97.04
C LEU A 12 -171.12 38.20 96.24
N GLN A 13 -172.20 37.57 96.71
CA GLN A 13 -172.81 36.44 95.99
C GLN A 13 -173.52 36.86 94.69
N LEU A 14 -174.06 38.08 94.66
CA LEU A 14 -174.63 38.69 93.44
C LEU A 14 -173.51 39.10 92.46
N PHE A 15 -172.39 39.63 92.98
CA PHE A 15 -171.21 39.98 92.18
C PHE A 15 -170.56 38.75 91.54
N ASP A 16 -170.47 37.64 92.26
CA ASP A 16 -169.98 36.36 91.73
C ASP A 16 -170.93 35.77 90.67
N LYS A 17 -172.25 35.92 90.82
CA LYS A 17 -173.21 35.52 89.77
C LYS A 17 -173.12 36.41 88.52
N MET A 18 -172.85 37.70 88.68
CA MET A 18 -172.63 38.63 87.56
C MET A 18 -171.33 38.32 86.82
N LEU A 19 -170.21 38.09 87.52
CA LEU A 19 -168.93 37.74 86.91
C LEU A 19 -168.96 36.43 86.11
N ASN A 20 -169.86 35.51 86.47
CA ASN A 20 -170.04 34.23 85.78
C ASN A 20 -171.00 34.28 84.57
N GLN A 21 -171.61 35.43 84.25
CA GLN A 21 -172.39 35.58 83.02
C GLN A 21 -171.46 35.66 81.80
N MET A 22 -171.76 34.83 80.79
CA MET A 22 -170.91 34.61 79.61
C MET A 22 -170.59 35.89 78.82
N VAL A 23 -171.47 36.89 78.88
CA VAL A 23 -171.31 38.21 78.24
C VAL A 23 -170.19 39.02 78.92
N ILE A 24 -170.06 38.92 80.24
CA ILE A 24 -169.04 39.62 81.03
C ILE A 24 -167.67 38.94 80.87
N GLN A 25 -167.63 37.61 80.80
CA GLN A 25 -166.38 36.88 80.54
C GLN A 25 -165.75 37.21 79.17
N ARG A 26 -166.54 37.53 78.14
CA ARG A 26 -166.03 37.97 76.83
C ARG A 26 -165.29 39.31 76.86
N LEU A 27 -165.60 40.18 77.83
CA LEU A 27 -164.92 41.48 77.98
C LEU A 27 -163.54 41.37 78.65
N PHE A 28 -163.26 40.25 79.34
CA PHE A 28 -161.99 40.00 80.02
C PHE A 28 -161.11 38.95 79.34
N ALA A 29 -161.53 38.42 78.18
CA ALA A 29 -160.70 37.59 77.33
C ALA A 29 -159.57 38.44 76.72
N ARG A 30 -158.35 38.32 77.27
CA ARG A 30 -157.17 39.02 76.74
C ARG A 30 -156.77 38.51 75.36
N SER A 31 -156.76 39.42 74.40
CA SER A 31 -156.25 39.27 73.04
C SER A 31 -154.72 39.19 73.01
N ASN A 32 -154.18 38.24 72.24
CA ASN A 32 -152.76 38.14 71.89
C ASN A 32 -152.43 39.16 70.79
N SER A 33 -152.03 40.39 71.15
CA SER A 33 -151.51 41.35 70.18
C SER A 33 -150.55 42.35 70.81
N ILE A 34 -149.40 42.45 70.14
CA ILE A 34 -148.21 43.25 70.43
C ILE A 34 -148.55 44.74 70.22
N TRP A 35 -147.86 45.63 70.93
CA TRP A 35 -147.91 47.11 70.92
C TRP A 35 -148.78 47.75 72.01
N GLY A 36 -148.09 48.32 73.00
CA GLY A 36 -148.68 49.19 73.99
C GLY A 36 -149.16 50.50 73.37
N ARG A 37 -150.45 50.77 73.54
CA ARG A 37 -151.03 52.08 73.93
C ARG A 37 -152.51 51.84 74.22
N GLY A 38 -152.89 52.04 75.48
CA GLY A 38 -154.27 51.90 75.93
C GLY A 38 -155.17 52.99 75.37
N ILE A 39 -156.39 52.60 75.02
CA ILE A 39 -157.56 53.47 74.95
C ILE A 39 -158.64 52.80 75.78
N VAL A 40 -159.06 53.50 76.84
CA VAL A 40 -160.16 53.14 77.73
C VAL A 40 -161.46 53.28 76.94
N LEU A 41 -162.23 52.21 76.81
CA LEU A 41 -163.63 52.28 76.38
C LEU A 41 -164.51 52.56 77.61
N PRO A 42 -165.33 53.62 77.62
CA PRO A 42 -166.37 53.81 78.62
C PRO A 42 -167.56 52.95 78.19
N VAL A 43 -167.86 51.89 78.94
CA VAL A 43 -169.14 51.19 78.78
C VAL A 43 -170.12 51.86 79.72
N ASP A 44 -171.20 52.40 79.14
CA ASP A 44 -172.32 53.06 79.81
C ASP A 44 -173.02 52.11 80.80
N VAL A 45 -172.53 52.08 82.04
CA VAL A 45 -173.14 51.37 83.18
C VAL A 45 -174.53 51.95 83.53
N CYS A 46 -174.81 53.19 83.10
CA CYS A 46 -175.99 53.94 83.54
C CYS A 46 -177.33 53.32 83.15
N ARG A 47 -177.41 52.51 82.09
CA ARG A 47 -178.68 51.84 81.73
C ARG A 47 -178.98 50.57 82.52
N TRP A 48 -177.95 49.94 83.10
CA TRP A 48 -178.11 48.68 83.83
C TRP A 48 -178.44 48.89 85.32
N GLU A 49 -178.01 50.02 85.90
CA GLU A 49 -178.22 50.32 87.32
C GLU A 49 -179.65 50.84 87.63
N GLU A 50 -180.40 51.33 86.63
CA GLU A 50 -181.78 51.84 86.81
C GLU A 50 -182.82 50.73 87.04
N GLU A 51 -182.61 49.52 86.51
CA GLU A 51 -183.57 48.41 86.63
C GLU A 51 -183.45 47.65 87.97
N PHE A 52 -182.32 47.79 88.70
CA PHE A 52 -182.03 46.97 89.88
C PHE A 52 -181.93 47.73 91.21
N TYR A 53 -181.79 49.05 91.21
CA TYR A 53 -181.61 49.82 92.45
C TYR A 53 -182.79 50.76 92.75
N ASN A 54 -183.31 50.67 93.97
CA ASN A 54 -184.30 51.62 94.49
C ASN A 54 -183.70 53.05 94.49
N VAL A 55 -184.49 54.06 94.14
CA VAL A 55 -184.05 55.43 93.75
C VAL A 55 -183.09 56.07 94.74
N THR A 56 -183.30 55.86 96.04
CA THR A 56 -182.46 56.40 97.12
C THR A 56 -181.05 55.81 97.17
N LEU A 57 -180.86 54.55 96.76
CA LEU A 57 -179.53 53.94 96.75
C LEU A 57 -178.67 54.46 95.59
N LEU A 58 -179.31 54.81 94.47
CA LEU A 58 -178.65 55.31 93.26
C LEU A 58 -178.02 56.70 93.48
N GLU A 59 -178.68 57.58 94.25
CA GLU A 59 -178.16 58.92 94.55
C GLU A 59 -176.93 58.89 95.48
N VAL A 60 -176.91 58.00 96.47
CA VAL A 60 -175.78 57.86 97.39
C VAL A 60 -174.54 57.36 96.65
N ILE A 61 -174.70 56.40 95.74
CA ILE A 61 -173.59 55.89 94.91
C ILE A 61 -173.08 56.97 93.96
N LYS A 62 -173.97 57.77 93.36
CA LYS A 62 -173.58 58.90 92.51
C LYS A 62 -172.74 59.93 93.27
N HIS A 63 -173.12 60.28 94.49
CA HIS A 63 -172.36 61.23 95.32
C HIS A 63 -170.98 60.69 95.73
N ALA A 64 -170.89 59.43 96.17
CA ALA A 64 -169.62 58.82 96.58
C ALA A 64 -168.62 58.70 95.41
N ARG A 65 -169.10 58.38 94.20
CA ARG A 65 -168.26 58.33 92.99
C ARG A 65 -167.74 59.73 92.62
N LEU A 66 -168.53 60.78 92.81
CA LEU A 66 -168.15 62.16 92.47
C LEU A 66 -167.01 62.66 93.38
N GLU A 67 -167.02 62.35 94.67
CA GLU A 67 -165.93 62.70 95.61
C GLU A 67 -164.61 61.98 95.29
N GLN A 68 -164.66 60.70 94.94
CA GLN A 68 -163.47 59.92 94.58
C GLN A 68 -162.79 60.49 93.32
N THR A 69 -163.60 60.87 92.32
CA THR A 69 -163.10 61.41 91.04
C THR A 69 -162.42 62.77 91.23
N ILE A 70 -162.90 63.59 92.18
CA ILE A 70 -162.29 64.89 92.52
C ILE A 70 -160.96 64.69 93.25
N ARG A 71 -160.85 63.75 94.20
CA ARG A 71 -159.56 63.43 94.86
C ARG A 71 -158.50 62.94 93.86
N ASP A 72 -158.88 62.09 92.92
CA ASP A 72 -157.96 61.55 91.91
C ASP A 72 -157.48 62.61 90.91
N LYS A 73 -158.32 63.62 90.61
CA LYS A 73 -157.88 64.79 89.81
C LYS A 73 -156.88 65.64 90.57
N LEU A 74 -157.14 65.93 91.85
CA LEU A 74 -156.24 66.75 92.68
C LEU A 74 -154.87 66.07 92.87
N ALA A 75 -154.81 64.74 92.97
CA ALA A 75 -153.54 64.00 93.07
C ALA A 75 -152.69 64.01 91.78
N ARG A 76 -153.28 64.21 90.60
CA ARG A 76 -152.58 64.33 89.30
C ARG A 76 -152.08 65.74 89.00
N ASP A 77 -152.67 66.74 89.62
CA ASP A 77 -152.31 68.16 89.47
C ASP A 77 -151.28 68.65 90.50
N ASP A 78 -150.72 67.74 91.30
CA ASP A 78 -149.64 68.03 92.23
C ASP A 78 -148.33 68.39 91.49
N CYS A 79 -148.07 69.69 91.38
CA CYS A 79 -147.01 70.31 90.59
C CYS A 79 -145.59 69.83 90.98
N GLN A 80 -145.39 69.35 92.20
CA GLN A 80 -144.07 68.86 92.65
C GLN A 80 -143.66 67.56 91.95
N LYS A 81 -144.60 66.62 91.74
CA LYS A 81 -144.32 65.34 91.07
C LYS A 81 -143.94 65.51 89.60
N ARG A 82 -144.57 66.47 88.89
CA ARG A 82 -144.21 66.81 87.50
C ARG A 82 -142.79 67.37 87.39
N ARG A 83 -142.38 68.26 88.31
CA ARG A 83 -141.02 68.80 88.34
C ARG A 83 -139.98 67.70 88.61
N GLN A 84 -140.26 66.76 89.50
CA GLN A 84 -139.33 65.66 89.79
C GLN A 84 -139.19 64.69 88.61
N ALA A 85 -140.30 64.34 87.95
CA ALA A 85 -140.27 63.54 86.72
C ALA A 85 -139.47 64.22 85.60
N TYR A 86 -139.62 65.53 85.43
CA TYR A 86 -138.86 66.30 84.44
C TYR A 86 -137.34 66.36 84.76
N ARG A 87 -136.96 66.50 86.03
CA ARG A 87 -135.55 66.41 86.45
C ARG A 87 -134.96 65.03 86.17
N CYS A 88 -135.65 63.95 86.53
CA CYS A 88 -135.24 62.58 86.20
C CYS A 88 -135.09 62.38 84.69
N TRP A 89 -136.02 62.91 83.89
CA TRP A 89 -135.94 62.84 82.43
C TRP A 89 -134.72 63.60 81.88
N LEU A 90 -134.43 64.81 82.39
CA LEU A 90 -133.23 65.56 82.01
C LEU A 90 -131.93 64.84 82.37
N GLU A 91 -131.86 64.18 83.54
CA GLU A 91 -130.70 63.36 83.91
C GLU A 91 -130.53 62.16 82.99
N ILE A 92 -131.62 61.45 82.66
CA ILE A 92 -131.61 60.35 81.70
C ILE A 92 -131.15 60.85 80.32
N PHE A 93 -131.66 61.99 79.87
CA PHE A 93 -131.27 62.59 78.59
C PHE A 93 -129.79 62.97 78.55
N ARG A 94 -129.27 63.59 79.62
CA ARG A 94 -127.84 63.91 79.76
C ARG A 94 -126.97 62.65 79.76
N ARG A 95 -127.40 61.60 80.47
CA ARG A 95 -126.72 60.29 80.47
C ARG A 95 -126.74 59.64 79.08
N GLN A 96 -127.86 59.66 78.37
CA GLN A 96 -127.96 59.14 77.01
C GLN A 96 -127.08 59.93 76.02
N LYS A 97 -127.02 61.26 76.14
CA LYS A 97 -126.14 62.10 75.32
C LYS A 97 -124.67 61.75 75.56
N SER A 98 -124.25 61.62 76.83
CA SER A 98 -122.89 61.22 77.20
C SER A 98 -122.55 59.83 76.65
N LEU A 99 -123.45 58.86 76.79
CA LEU A 99 -123.26 57.51 76.26
C LEU A 99 -123.07 57.52 74.74
N ARG A 100 -123.89 58.28 73.99
CA ARG A 100 -123.73 58.42 72.54
C ARG A 100 -122.35 58.96 72.17
N TYR A 101 -121.87 60.01 72.83
CA TYR A 101 -120.51 60.51 72.60
C TYR A 101 -119.43 59.47 72.90
N THR A 102 -119.57 58.69 73.96
CA THR A 102 -118.60 57.62 74.27
C THR A 102 -118.64 56.50 73.22
N PHE A 103 -119.82 56.12 72.73
CA PHE A 103 -119.95 55.12 71.67
C PHE A 103 -119.39 55.65 70.34
N ASP A 104 -119.65 56.90 69.99
CA ASP A 104 -119.11 57.52 68.77
C ASP A 104 -117.57 57.62 68.83
N ALA A 105 -117.00 57.97 69.99
CA ALA A 105 -115.56 57.98 70.21
C ALA A 105 -114.95 56.58 70.10
N ILE A 106 -115.59 55.56 70.69
CA ILE A 106 -115.17 54.16 70.57
C ILE A 106 -115.23 53.70 69.11
N ASN A 107 -116.32 53.98 68.40
CA ASN A 107 -116.48 53.64 66.98
C ASN A 107 -115.42 54.31 66.10
N CYS A 108 -115.10 55.58 66.37
CA CYS A 108 -114.01 56.29 65.69
C CYS A 108 -112.65 55.63 65.95
N MET A 109 -112.35 55.29 67.20
CA MET A 109 -111.10 54.60 67.57
C MET A 109 -110.99 53.21 66.93
N VAL A 110 -112.08 52.45 66.89
CA VAL A 110 -112.15 51.15 66.20
C VAL A 110 -111.91 51.32 64.70
N ALA A 111 -112.52 52.31 64.06
CA ALA A 111 -112.31 52.60 62.64
C ALA A 111 -110.86 53.00 62.33
N ILE A 112 -110.22 53.82 63.18
CA ILE A 112 -108.81 54.19 63.06
C ILE A 112 -107.91 52.96 63.23
N ASN A 113 -108.18 52.11 64.23
CA ASN A 113 -107.42 50.88 64.48
C ASN A 113 -107.54 49.87 63.34
N LEU A 114 -108.73 49.74 62.73
CA LEU A 114 -108.94 48.90 61.54
C LEU A 114 -108.14 49.43 60.35
N LYS A 115 -108.15 50.75 60.11
CA LYS A 115 -107.35 51.37 59.04
C LYS A 115 -105.84 51.22 59.27
N THR A 116 -105.34 51.43 60.49
CA THR A 116 -103.91 51.22 60.80
C THR A 116 -103.52 49.75 60.70
N ARG A 117 -104.37 48.80 61.13
CA ARG A 117 -104.14 47.37 60.94
C ARG A 117 -104.09 47.00 59.46
N GLY A 118 -105.02 47.51 58.64
CA GLY A 118 -105.03 47.34 57.20
C GLY A 118 -103.76 47.91 56.54
N HIS A 119 -103.35 49.12 56.92
CA HIS A 119 -102.11 49.73 56.41
C HIS A 119 -100.87 48.92 56.79
N ARG A 120 -100.74 48.48 58.05
CA ARG A 120 -99.63 47.63 58.50
C ARG A 120 -99.60 46.30 57.75
N ALA A 121 -100.76 45.69 57.51
CA ALA A 121 -100.85 44.46 56.73
C ALA A 121 -100.38 44.66 55.27
N LEU A 122 -100.76 45.77 54.64
CA LEU A 122 -100.34 46.11 53.29
C LEU A 122 -98.85 46.41 53.19
N VAL A 123 -98.29 47.14 54.15
CA VAL A 123 -96.83 47.36 54.25
C VAL A 123 -96.10 46.04 54.44
N SER A 124 -96.57 45.18 55.36
CA SER A 124 -95.97 43.85 55.60
C SER A 124 -96.02 42.98 54.34
N TRP A 125 -97.16 42.96 53.63
CA TRP A 125 -97.30 42.24 52.36
C TRP A 125 -96.35 42.78 51.28
N LYS A 126 -96.25 44.11 51.14
CA LYS A 126 -95.34 44.73 50.17
C LYS A 126 -93.88 44.37 50.47
N THR A 127 -93.46 44.40 51.74
CA THR A 127 -92.11 44.00 52.13
C THR A 127 -91.85 42.53 51.81
N LYS A 128 -92.78 41.62 52.13
CA LYS A 128 -92.66 40.20 51.79
C LYS A 128 -92.55 39.97 50.27
N GLN A 129 -93.34 40.68 49.48
CA GLN A 129 -93.27 40.61 48.00
C GLN A 129 -91.92 41.09 47.47
N LEU A 130 -91.41 42.21 47.98
CA LEU A 130 -90.08 42.72 47.59
C LEU A 130 -88.98 41.73 47.98
N SER A 131 -88.99 41.18 49.20
CA SER A 131 -88.02 40.16 49.62
C SER A 131 -88.09 38.90 48.75
N ALA A 132 -89.30 38.44 48.39
CA ALA A 132 -89.46 37.31 47.49
C ALA A 132 -88.86 37.60 46.09
N ARG A 133 -89.08 38.80 45.56
CA ARG A 133 -88.48 39.24 44.29
C ARG A 133 -86.95 39.31 44.36
N ASP A 134 -86.40 39.80 45.45
CA ASP A 134 -84.95 39.86 45.65
C ASP A 134 -84.33 38.46 45.74
N ILE A 135 -84.96 37.53 46.48
CA ILE A 135 -84.56 36.12 46.53
C ILE A 135 -84.60 35.50 45.12
N GLN A 136 -85.67 35.73 44.36
CA GLN A 136 -85.78 35.24 42.97
C GLN A 136 -84.70 35.84 42.06
N ARG A 137 -84.38 37.13 42.21
CA ARG A 137 -83.32 37.80 41.43
C ARG A 137 -81.96 37.19 41.73
N VAL A 138 -81.63 36.98 43.00
CA VAL A 138 -80.38 36.34 43.42
C VAL A 138 -80.33 34.90 42.92
N GLY A 139 -81.42 34.13 43.06
CA GLY A 139 -81.53 32.76 42.59
C GLY A 139 -81.30 32.64 41.07
N ARG A 140 -81.97 33.47 40.27
CA ARG A 140 -81.77 33.52 38.81
C ARG A 140 -80.33 33.92 38.44
N GLY A 141 -79.75 34.90 39.14
CA GLY A 141 -78.37 35.31 38.93
C GLY A 141 -77.36 34.21 39.27
N PHE A 142 -77.59 33.47 40.36
CA PHE A 142 -76.79 32.32 40.76
C PHE A 142 -76.86 31.19 39.73
N LEU A 143 -78.07 30.79 39.31
CA LEU A 143 -78.26 29.77 38.28
C LEU A 143 -77.63 30.17 36.94
N GLY A 144 -77.75 31.45 36.55
CA GLY A 144 -77.10 31.98 35.34
C GLY A 144 -75.58 31.88 35.39
N ARG A 145 -74.96 32.26 36.52
CA ARG A 145 -73.51 32.13 36.72
C ARG A 145 -73.04 30.68 36.73
N ILE A 146 -73.81 29.77 37.36
CA ILE A 146 -73.50 28.34 37.34
C ILE A 146 -73.53 27.82 35.89
N LYS A 147 -74.60 28.13 35.14
CA LYS A 147 -74.72 27.71 33.74
C LYS A 147 -73.54 28.21 32.90
N ALA A 148 -73.18 29.48 33.05
CA ALA A 148 -72.03 30.06 32.35
C ALA A 148 -70.70 29.40 32.73
N ARG A 149 -70.47 29.14 34.03
CA ARG A 149 -69.27 28.47 34.52
C ARG A 149 -69.16 27.04 34.00
N ILE A 150 -70.24 26.26 34.06
CA ILE A 150 -70.28 24.90 33.52
C ILE A 150 -69.97 24.93 32.03
N TRP A 151 -70.60 25.84 31.27
CA TRP A 151 -70.38 25.95 29.84
C TRP A 151 -68.94 26.36 29.48
N SER A 152 -68.36 27.33 30.19
CA SER A 152 -66.95 27.71 30.03
C SER A 152 -66.02 26.54 30.31
N MET A 153 -66.21 25.85 31.44
CA MET A 153 -65.41 24.70 31.84
C MET A 153 -65.50 23.57 30.81
N MET A 154 -66.69 23.28 30.27
CA MET A 154 -66.87 22.26 29.22
C MET A 154 -66.14 22.63 27.94
N ASN A 155 -66.22 23.90 27.50
CA ASN A 155 -65.52 24.37 26.31
C ASN A 155 -63.99 24.39 26.50
N GLU A 156 -63.50 24.85 27.64
CA GLU A 156 -62.08 24.80 27.99
C GLU A 156 -61.57 23.35 28.00
N SER A 157 -62.32 22.43 28.61
CA SER A 157 -61.98 21.00 28.61
C SER A 157 -61.98 20.41 27.20
N ALA A 158 -62.99 20.73 26.39
CA ALA A 158 -63.09 20.27 25.00
C ALA A 158 -61.93 20.80 24.14
N THR A 159 -61.59 22.09 24.26
CA THR A 159 -60.47 22.70 23.53
C THR A 159 -59.13 22.11 23.97
N LEU A 160 -58.93 21.82 25.26
CA LEU A 160 -57.74 21.10 25.73
C LEU A 160 -57.64 19.69 25.13
N ILE A 161 -58.72 18.91 25.11
CA ILE A 161 -58.73 17.58 24.49
C ILE A 161 -58.44 17.65 22.98
N GLN A 162 -59.05 18.62 22.29
CA GLN A 162 -58.85 18.82 20.85
C GLN A 162 -57.43 19.28 20.51
N THR A 163 -56.86 20.20 21.29
CA THR A 163 -55.48 20.66 21.06
C THR A 163 -54.47 19.56 21.37
N HIS A 164 -54.66 18.83 22.47
CA HIS A 164 -53.78 17.73 22.84
C HIS A 164 -53.80 16.59 21.80
N SER A 165 -54.98 16.23 21.28
CA SER A 165 -55.11 15.23 20.21
C SER A 165 -54.47 15.69 18.89
N ARG A 166 -54.65 16.96 18.48
CA ARG A 166 -53.97 17.52 17.30
C ARG A 166 -52.45 17.51 17.44
N ILE A 167 -51.93 17.89 18.61
CA ILE A 167 -50.49 17.85 18.90
C ILE A 167 -49.97 16.40 18.86
N TYR A 168 -50.70 15.46 19.46
CA TYR A 168 -50.34 14.04 19.42
C TYR A 168 -50.24 13.51 17.98
N LEU A 169 -51.26 13.77 17.14
CA LEU A 169 -51.26 13.37 15.74
C LEU A 169 -50.10 14.02 14.96
N ALA A 170 -49.84 15.30 15.19
CA ALA A 170 -48.72 16.01 14.56
C ALA A 170 -47.36 15.41 14.96
N ARG A 171 -47.17 15.07 16.25
CA ARG A 171 -45.95 14.40 16.74
C ARG A 171 -45.78 13.02 16.11
N LEU A 172 -46.85 12.24 16.02
CA LEU A 172 -46.83 10.92 15.40
C LEU A 172 -46.47 11.02 13.92
N LYS A 173 -47.04 12.00 13.20
CA LYS A 173 -46.69 12.26 11.80
C LYS A 173 -45.23 12.72 11.63
N LEU A 174 -44.75 13.59 12.51
CA LEU A 174 -43.36 14.04 12.52
C LEU A 174 -42.40 12.87 12.72
N GLN A 175 -42.68 11.98 13.69
CA GLN A 175 -41.86 10.78 13.92
C GLN A 175 -41.82 9.86 12.70
N GLN A 176 -42.96 9.63 12.04
CA GLN A 176 -43.01 8.86 10.79
C GLN A 176 -42.16 9.49 9.69
N LEU A 177 -42.26 10.82 9.51
CA LEU A 177 -41.48 11.54 8.50
C LEU A 177 -39.98 11.53 8.84
N LEU A 178 -39.61 11.70 10.10
CA LEU A 178 -38.22 11.61 10.55
C LEU A 178 -37.63 10.23 10.32
N LEU A 179 -38.39 9.16 10.62
CA LEU A 179 -37.98 7.78 10.32
C LEU A 179 -37.82 7.55 8.82
N ALA A 180 -38.78 8.01 8.00
CA ALA A 180 -38.68 7.89 6.55
C ALA A 180 -37.47 8.65 6.00
N TYR A 181 -37.22 9.85 6.50
CA TYR A 181 -36.08 10.68 6.12
C TYR A 181 -34.74 10.03 6.52
N THR A 182 -34.60 9.57 7.76
CA THR A 182 -33.36 8.92 8.21
C THR A 182 -33.08 7.64 7.43
N LEU A 183 -34.10 6.82 7.18
CA LEU A 183 -33.98 5.63 6.33
C LEU A 183 -33.57 5.98 4.89
N ALA A 184 -34.16 7.03 4.31
CA ALA A 184 -33.79 7.51 2.97
C ALA A 184 -32.33 7.99 2.95
N VAL A 185 -31.89 8.77 3.93
CA VAL A 185 -30.49 9.22 4.07
C VAL A 185 -29.55 8.03 4.21
N ILE A 186 -29.86 7.06 5.08
CA ILE A 186 -29.05 5.84 5.24
C ILE A 186 -28.97 5.08 3.91
N LYS A 187 -30.08 4.95 3.18
CA LYS A 187 -30.11 4.27 1.88
C LYS A 187 -29.22 4.97 0.86
N VAL A 188 -29.36 6.29 0.70
CA VAL A 188 -28.52 7.10 -0.19
C VAL A 188 -27.05 6.99 0.19
N GLN A 189 -26.71 7.12 1.48
CA GLN A 189 -25.33 6.99 1.95
C GLN A 189 -24.75 5.60 1.67
N SER A 190 -25.54 4.53 1.87
CA SER A 190 -25.10 3.15 1.60
C SER A 190 -24.80 2.93 0.12
N LEU A 191 -25.63 3.51 -0.77
CA LEU A 191 -25.42 3.46 -2.22
C LEU A 191 -24.16 4.23 -2.62
N ILE A 192 -23.99 5.46 -2.12
CA ILE A 192 -22.79 6.27 -2.40
C ILE A 192 -21.53 5.55 -1.92
N ARG A 193 -21.51 5.06 -0.67
CA ARG A 193 -20.38 4.29 -0.12
C ARG A 193 -20.09 3.04 -0.96
N GLY A 194 -21.13 2.31 -1.38
CA GLY A 194 -20.98 1.13 -2.24
C GLY A 194 -20.45 1.46 -3.64
N VAL A 195 -20.83 2.58 -4.23
CA VAL A 195 -20.28 3.06 -5.52
C VAL A 195 -18.82 3.47 -5.37
N LEU A 196 -18.48 4.22 -4.31
CA LEU A 196 -17.10 4.61 -4.03
C LEU A 196 -16.19 3.40 -3.79
N ALA A 197 -16.65 2.41 -3.01
CA ALA A 197 -15.92 1.17 -2.77
C ALA A 197 -15.68 0.39 -4.07
N ARG A 198 -16.70 0.24 -4.92
CA ARG A 198 -16.56 -0.41 -6.24
C ARG A 198 -15.58 0.34 -7.15
N ARG A 199 -15.64 1.67 -7.18
CA ARG A 199 -14.70 2.49 -7.96
C ARG A 199 -13.25 2.33 -7.47
N LEU A 200 -13.06 2.26 -6.15
CA LEU A 200 -11.74 2.05 -5.55
C LEU A 200 -11.21 0.64 -5.82
N ALA A 201 -12.06 -0.39 -5.72
CA ALA A 201 -11.72 -1.75 -6.11
C ALA A 201 -11.33 -1.83 -7.59
N LEU A 202 -12.11 -1.22 -8.49
CA LEU A 202 -11.80 -1.16 -9.91
C LEU A 202 -10.45 -0.48 -10.17
N ARG A 203 -10.15 0.65 -9.51
CA ARG A 203 -8.84 1.30 -9.63
C ARG A 203 -7.70 0.37 -9.21
N ARG A 204 -7.84 -0.34 -8.08
CA ARG A 204 -6.83 -1.32 -7.65
C ARG A 204 -6.66 -2.45 -8.66
N LEU A 205 -7.76 -2.93 -9.23
CA LEU A 205 -7.75 -3.99 -10.23
C LEU A 205 -7.06 -3.53 -11.52
N MET A 206 -7.34 -2.32 -11.99
CA MET A 206 -6.65 -1.68 -13.11
C MET A 206 -5.14 -1.58 -12.86
N THR A 207 -4.72 -1.12 -11.67
CA THR A 207 -3.28 -1.04 -11.33
C THR A 207 -2.60 -2.41 -11.28
N LEU A 208 -3.31 -3.45 -10.84
CA LEU A 208 -2.79 -4.83 -10.84
C LEU A 208 -2.62 -5.34 -12.27
N VAL A 209 -3.61 -5.11 -13.13
CA VAL A 209 -3.57 -5.48 -14.55
C VAL A 209 -2.44 -4.75 -15.27
N GLU A 210 -2.26 -3.45 -15.03
CA GLU A 210 -1.14 -2.67 -15.58
C GLU A 210 0.21 -3.21 -15.11
N LYS A 211 0.33 -3.52 -13.82
CA LYS A 211 1.56 -4.13 -13.26
C LYS A 211 1.86 -5.47 -13.91
N GLU A 212 0.89 -6.38 -14.01
CA GLU A 212 1.06 -7.66 -14.67
C GLU A 212 1.42 -7.50 -16.15
N ARG A 213 0.82 -6.52 -16.85
CA ARG A 213 1.16 -6.21 -18.24
C ARG A 213 2.63 -5.77 -18.36
N MET A 214 3.10 -4.90 -17.46
CA MET A 214 4.49 -4.45 -17.44
C MET A 214 5.47 -5.57 -17.08
N ASP A 215 5.12 -6.41 -16.11
CA ASP A 215 5.90 -7.59 -15.72
C ASP A 215 5.98 -8.59 -16.88
N ASN A 216 4.87 -8.83 -17.59
CA ASN A 216 4.85 -9.70 -18.77
C ASN A 216 5.68 -9.12 -19.92
N ALA A 217 5.60 -7.81 -20.19
CA ALA A 217 6.44 -7.16 -21.18
C ALA A 217 7.93 -7.31 -20.85
N SER A 218 8.30 -7.12 -19.58
CA SER A 218 9.67 -7.28 -19.09
C SER A 218 10.15 -8.73 -19.20
N LYS A 219 9.28 -9.71 -18.85
CA LYS A 219 9.56 -11.13 -19.04
C LYS A 219 9.76 -11.48 -20.51
N MET A 220 8.90 -10.97 -21.41
CA MET A 220 9.05 -11.18 -22.85
C MET A 220 10.37 -10.64 -23.38
N GLN A 221 10.77 -9.43 -22.96
CA GLN A 221 12.08 -8.87 -23.33
C GLN A 221 13.23 -9.73 -22.81
N ARG A 222 13.15 -10.20 -21.57
CA ARG A 222 14.15 -11.12 -21.00
C ARG A 222 14.23 -12.43 -21.77
N TYR A 223 13.09 -13.06 -22.09
CA TYR A 223 13.07 -14.28 -22.89
C TYR A 223 13.64 -14.07 -24.30
N ALA A 224 13.33 -12.94 -24.94
CA ALA A 224 13.89 -12.59 -26.24
C ALA A 224 15.41 -12.42 -26.16
N TRP A 225 15.91 -11.74 -25.12
CA TRP A 225 17.33 -11.59 -24.85
C TRP A 225 18.03 -12.92 -24.60
N ASP A 226 17.50 -13.75 -23.69
CA ASP A 226 18.06 -15.06 -23.34
C ASP A 226 18.09 -15.99 -24.57
N ARG A 227 17.02 -15.99 -25.38
CA ARG A 227 16.97 -16.73 -26.65
C ARG A 227 18.00 -16.21 -27.65
N GLY A 228 18.13 -14.89 -27.78
CA GLY A 228 19.13 -14.24 -28.63
C GLY A 228 20.56 -14.60 -28.21
N MET A 229 20.87 -14.52 -26.91
CA MET A 229 22.16 -14.89 -26.34
C MET A 229 22.48 -16.37 -26.53
N TRP A 230 21.51 -17.26 -26.34
CA TRP A 230 21.68 -18.68 -26.61
C TRP A 230 21.99 -18.96 -28.08
N CYS A 231 21.22 -18.35 -29.00
CA CYS A 231 21.47 -18.46 -30.44
C CYS A 231 22.87 -17.94 -30.81
N LEU A 232 23.26 -16.78 -30.28
CA LEU A 232 24.57 -16.17 -30.52
C LEU A 232 25.70 -17.04 -29.98
N THR A 233 25.57 -17.58 -28.77
CA THR A 233 26.54 -18.49 -28.16
C THR A 233 26.70 -19.76 -29.01
N ARG A 234 25.59 -20.32 -29.50
CA ARG A 234 25.62 -21.49 -30.38
C ARG A 234 26.32 -21.18 -31.71
N LEU A 235 26.03 -20.04 -32.33
CA LEU A 235 26.71 -19.58 -33.55
C LEU A 235 28.20 -19.37 -33.34
N GLN A 236 28.60 -18.68 -32.26
CA GLN A 236 30.00 -18.47 -31.91
C GLN A 236 30.72 -19.79 -31.65
N SER A 237 30.08 -20.74 -30.95
CA SER A 237 30.65 -22.07 -30.71
C SER A 237 30.89 -22.82 -32.03
N HIS A 238 29.95 -22.74 -32.98
CA HIS A 238 30.07 -23.36 -34.29
C HIS A 238 31.18 -22.71 -35.12
N ALA A 239 31.25 -21.38 -35.14
CA ALA A 239 32.30 -20.63 -35.82
C ALA A 239 33.70 -20.96 -35.26
N ARG A 240 33.85 -21.03 -33.93
CA ARG A 240 35.10 -21.44 -33.28
C ARG A 240 35.51 -22.86 -33.68
N ARG A 241 34.58 -23.82 -33.70
CA ARG A 241 34.85 -25.19 -34.18
C ARG A 241 35.25 -25.21 -35.65
N LYS A 242 34.53 -24.49 -36.52
CA LYS A 242 34.85 -24.40 -37.95
C LYS A 242 36.27 -23.84 -38.17
N ASN A 243 36.63 -22.78 -37.46
CA ASN A 243 37.96 -22.19 -37.53
C ASN A 243 39.04 -23.16 -37.05
N ALA A 244 38.81 -23.87 -35.94
CA ALA A 244 39.73 -24.90 -35.44
C ALA A 244 39.92 -26.04 -36.45
N VAL A 245 38.84 -26.56 -37.04
CA VAL A 245 38.91 -27.60 -38.09
C VAL A 245 39.68 -27.08 -39.31
N THR A 246 39.42 -25.85 -39.73
CA THR A 246 40.11 -25.23 -40.87
C THR A 246 41.60 -25.09 -40.60
N LEU A 247 41.98 -24.62 -39.41
CA LEU A 247 43.38 -24.52 -38.98
C LEU A 247 44.06 -25.90 -38.94
N VAL A 248 43.41 -26.91 -38.37
CA VAL A 248 43.93 -28.29 -38.35
C VAL A 248 44.13 -28.83 -39.76
N ASN A 249 43.20 -28.56 -40.68
CA ASN A 249 43.33 -28.97 -42.08
C ASN A 249 44.48 -28.24 -42.79
N GLN A 250 44.66 -26.94 -42.55
CA GLN A 250 45.80 -26.18 -43.07
C GLN A 250 47.13 -26.75 -42.56
N LEU A 251 47.24 -27.03 -41.25
CA LEU A 251 48.43 -27.64 -40.66
C LEU A 251 48.69 -29.05 -41.21
N ARG A 252 47.64 -29.86 -41.42
CA ARG A 252 47.77 -31.17 -42.08
C ARG A 252 48.28 -31.05 -43.51
N GLN A 253 47.77 -30.09 -44.28
CA GLN A 253 48.26 -29.83 -45.64
C GLN A 253 49.72 -29.36 -45.63
N GLN A 254 50.10 -28.48 -44.71
CA GLN A 254 51.50 -28.06 -44.54
C GLN A 254 52.41 -29.25 -44.21
N ARG A 255 52.04 -30.10 -43.24
CA ARG A 255 52.80 -31.32 -42.91
C ARG A 255 52.91 -32.29 -44.09
N ARG A 256 51.85 -32.44 -44.89
CA ARG A 256 51.89 -33.26 -46.11
C ARG A 256 52.89 -32.71 -47.12
N ARG A 257 52.85 -31.40 -47.38
CA ARG A 257 53.83 -30.73 -48.25
C ARG A 257 55.26 -30.87 -47.72
N GLU A 258 55.47 -30.69 -46.42
CA GLU A 258 56.78 -30.91 -45.79
C GLU A 258 57.25 -32.36 -45.94
N ALA A 259 56.36 -33.34 -45.77
CA ALA A 259 56.68 -34.75 -45.97
C ALA A 259 57.00 -35.07 -47.44
N GLU A 260 56.24 -34.52 -48.40
CA GLU A 260 56.51 -34.63 -49.83
C GLU A 260 57.88 -34.04 -50.18
N VAL A 261 58.21 -32.85 -49.66
CA VAL A 261 59.52 -32.23 -49.84
C VAL A 261 60.63 -33.07 -49.21
N ARG A 262 60.43 -33.62 -48.00
CA ARG A 262 61.39 -34.53 -47.37
C ARG A 262 61.62 -35.78 -48.21
N HIS A 263 60.55 -36.43 -48.68
CA HIS A 263 60.65 -37.59 -49.56
C HIS A 263 61.35 -37.26 -50.89
N ALA A 264 61.07 -36.09 -51.48
CA ALA A 264 61.76 -35.63 -52.69
C ALA A 264 63.25 -35.38 -52.44
N MET A 265 63.60 -34.77 -51.29
CA MET A 265 64.98 -34.56 -50.86
C MET A 265 65.71 -35.88 -50.60
N ASP A 266 65.07 -36.84 -49.93
CA ASP A 266 65.62 -38.16 -49.67
C ASP A 266 65.83 -38.95 -50.97
N SER A 267 64.88 -38.87 -51.91
CA SER A 267 65.00 -39.48 -53.25
C SER A 267 66.16 -38.86 -54.03
N ARG A 268 66.28 -37.52 -54.02
CA ARG A 268 67.40 -36.80 -54.65
C ARG A 268 68.73 -37.15 -54.01
N ASN A 269 68.79 -37.24 -52.68
CA ASN A 269 69.98 -37.67 -51.95
C ASN A 269 70.36 -39.12 -52.27
N ALA A 270 69.37 -40.01 -52.41
CA ALA A 270 69.60 -41.40 -52.82
C ALA A 270 70.08 -41.50 -54.27
N ALA A 271 69.55 -40.67 -55.19
CA ALA A 271 70.04 -40.56 -56.56
C ALA A 271 71.49 -40.04 -56.59
N PHE A 272 71.79 -38.97 -55.85
CA PHE A 272 73.15 -38.46 -55.70
C PHE A 272 74.12 -39.50 -55.12
N ARG A 273 73.71 -40.30 -54.12
CA ARG A 273 74.51 -41.41 -53.60
C ARG A 273 74.74 -42.50 -54.66
N ARG A 274 73.76 -42.78 -55.52
CA ARG A 274 73.90 -43.73 -56.64
C ARG A 274 74.87 -43.18 -57.69
N GLU A 275 74.73 -41.93 -58.10
CA GLU A 275 75.65 -41.24 -59.01
C GLU A 275 77.07 -41.20 -58.44
N ARG A 276 77.24 -40.91 -57.16
CA ARG A 276 78.55 -40.94 -56.50
C ARG A 276 79.17 -42.34 -56.49
N LYS A 277 78.38 -43.39 -56.28
CA LYS A 277 78.87 -44.78 -56.39
C LYS A 277 79.23 -45.14 -57.83
N LEU A 278 78.45 -44.69 -58.82
CA LEU A 278 78.78 -44.86 -60.23
C LEU A 278 80.08 -44.14 -60.58
N TYR A 279 80.25 -42.90 -60.14
CA TYR A 279 81.48 -42.12 -60.32
C TYR A 279 82.68 -42.78 -59.63
N GLN A 280 82.50 -43.32 -58.42
CA GLN A 280 83.54 -44.12 -57.76
C GLN A 280 83.90 -45.37 -58.55
N ARG A 281 82.91 -46.11 -59.08
CA ARG A 281 83.17 -47.26 -59.95
C ARG A 281 83.87 -46.85 -61.24
N GLN A 282 83.47 -45.75 -61.87
CA GLN A 282 84.13 -45.21 -63.06
C GLN A 282 85.57 -44.78 -62.76
N LEU A 283 85.83 -44.19 -61.59
CA LEU A 283 87.20 -43.89 -61.15
C LEU A 283 87.99 -45.17 -60.88
N GLU A 284 87.40 -46.16 -60.19
CA GLU A 284 88.03 -47.46 -59.95
C GLU A 284 88.33 -48.19 -61.26
N GLU A 285 87.41 -48.18 -62.22
CA GLU A 285 87.60 -48.70 -63.57
C GLU A 285 88.66 -47.92 -64.32
N PHE A 286 88.65 -46.58 -64.28
CA PHE A 286 89.68 -45.74 -64.89
C PHE A 286 91.08 -46.01 -64.31
N TYR A 287 91.20 -46.13 -62.98
CA TYR A 287 92.47 -46.47 -62.32
C TYR A 287 92.87 -47.93 -62.57
N ARG A 288 91.92 -48.86 -62.67
CA ARG A 288 92.19 -50.26 -63.04
C ARG A 288 92.65 -50.35 -64.48
N GLN A 289 92.03 -49.61 -65.39
CA GLN A 289 92.38 -49.52 -66.80
C GLN A 289 93.74 -48.83 -66.97
N MET A 290 94.01 -47.72 -66.27
CA MET A 290 95.35 -47.12 -66.18
C MET A 290 96.39 -48.10 -65.63
N LYS A 291 96.03 -48.93 -64.65
CA LYS A 291 96.92 -49.95 -64.10
C LYS A 291 97.15 -51.08 -65.10
N GLU A 292 96.12 -51.54 -65.80
CA GLU A 292 96.21 -52.55 -66.84
C GLU A 292 96.98 -52.02 -68.06
N ASP A 293 96.80 -50.76 -68.45
CA ASP A 293 97.58 -50.05 -69.48
C ASP A 293 99.03 -49.88 -69.03
N HIS A 294 99.26 -49.59 -67.74
CA HIS A 294 100.61 -49.55 -67.18
C HIS A 294 101.23 -50.94 -67.13
N ASP A 295 100.49 -51.98 -66.74
CA ASP A 295 100.96 -53.36 -66.65
C ASP A 295 101.17 -53.99 -68.04
N THR A 296 100.37 -53.63 -69.05
CA THR A 296 100.54 -54.04 -70.46
C THR A 296 101.66 -53.27 -71.14
N ASN A 297 101.78 -51.96 -70.90
CA ASN A 297 102.96 -51.20 -71.32
C ASN A 297 104.22 -51.72 -70.64
N LYS A 298 104.14 -52.09 -69.35
CA LYS A 298 105.23 -52.71 -68.61
C LYS A 298 105.55 -54.12 -69.12
N GLN A 299 104.57 -54.92 -69.52
CA GLN A 299 104.80 -56.21 -70.19
C GLN A 299 105.41 -56.01 -71.59
N ASN A 300 105.01 -54.99 -72.34
CA ASN A 300 105.62 -54.65 -73.63
C ASN A 300 107.05 -54.13 -73.45
N GLU A 301 107.28 -53.29 -72.44
CA GLU A 301 108.62 -52.85 -72.02
C GLU A 301 109.45 -54.02 -71.49
N ASP A 302 108.85 -54.98 -70.79
CA ASP A 302 109.49 -56.19 -70.29
C ASP A 302 109.82 -57.18 -71.41
N ASN A 303 109.03 -57.24 -72.48
CA ASN A 303 109.34 -58.03 -73.68
C ASN A 303 110.47 -57.35 -74.50
N ILE A 304 110.40 -56.03 -74.69
CA ILE A 304 111.49 -55.23 -75.29
C ILE A 304 112.75 -55.28 -74.42
N SER A 305 112.61 -55.34 -73.10
CA SER A 305 113.71 -55.46 -72.15
C SER A 305 114.25 -56.88 -72.11
N GLN A 306 113.46 -57.94 -72.23
CA GLN A 306 113.92 -59.32 -72.34
C GLN A 306 114.73 -59.55 -73.63
N ASP A 307 114.33 -58.95 -74.75
CA ASP A 307 115.11 -58.98 -75.99
C ASP A 307 116.40 -58.15 -75.90
N LYS A 308 116.36 -56.99 -75.22
CA LYS A 308 117.57 -56.22 -74.86
C LYS A 308 118.42 -56.90 -73.78
N ILE A 309 117.83 -57.74 -72.92
CA ILE A 309 118.50 -58.50 -71.87
C ILE A 309 119.20 -59.68 -72.49
N ARG A 310 118.64 -60.43 -73.45
CA ARG A 310 119.39 -61.47 -74.19
C ARG A 310 120.66 -60.92 -74.86
N LEU A 311 120.60 -59.72 -75.43
CA LEU A 311 121.78 -58.99 -75.95
C LEU A 311 122.73 -58.51 -74.85
N ARG A 312 122.20 -58.09 -73.69
CA ARG A 312 123.00 -57.65 -72.53
C ARG A 312 123.53 -58.78 -71.66
N THR A 313 122.97 -59.98 -71.62
CA THR A 313 123.50 -61.12 -70.84
C THR A 313 124.76 -61.70 -71.49
N LEU A 314 124.89 -61.56 -72.81
CA LEU A 314 126.13 -61.78 -73.55
C LEU A 314 127.18 -60.69 -73.27
N GLN A 315 126.76 -59.43 -73.08
CA GLN A 315 127.66 -58.31 -72.75
C GLN A 315 127.96 -58.14 -71.24
N ARG A 316 127.14 -58.73 -70.35
CA ARG A 316 127.28 -58.66 -68.88
C ARG A 316 128.07 -59.82 -68.26
N ARG A 317 128.35 -60.91 -69.00
CA ARG A 317 129.43 -61.84 -68.64
C ARG A 317 130.82 -61.20 -68.72
N ILE A 318 130.96 -60.06 -69.39
CA ILE A 318 132.24 -59.39 -69.65
C ILE A 318 132.44 -58.12 -68.79
N LYS A 319 131.43 -57.62 -68.05
CA LYS A 319 131.54 -56.28 -67.43
C LYS A 319 131.00 -56.12 -66.00
N ASN A 320 130.39 -57.13 -65.39
CA ASN A 320 129.87 -57.05 -64.02
C ASN A 320 130.42 -58.16 -63.10
N GLU A 321 131.73 -58.44 -63.24
CA GLU A 321 132.62 -58.74 -62.12
C GLU A 321 132.95 -57.48 -61.29
N GLU A 322 132.57 -56.28 -61.75
CA GLU A 322 132.88 -55.04 -61.07
C GLU A 322 131.60 -54.30 -60.66
N LEU A 323 131.49 -54.04 -59.35
CA LEU A 323 130.63 -53.04 -58.70
C LEU A 323 129.19 -53.48 -58.36
N LYS A 324 129.13 -54.33 -57.33
CA LYS A 324 128.06 -54.32 -56.31
C LYS A 324 128.18 -53.07 -55.43
N SER A 325 127.02 -52.63 -54.92
CA SER A 325 126.78 -51.70 -53.79
C SER A 325 126.63 -50.21 -54.12
N GLN A 326 125.39 -49.71 -53.98
CA GLN A 326 125.06 -48.56 -53.15
C GLN A 326 123.55 -48.42 -52.94
N GLU A 327 123.15 -48.22 -51.68
CA GLU A 327 121.80 -47.97 -51.17
C GLU A 327 121.45 -46.47 -51.24
N PRO A 328 120.18 -46.07 -51.45
CA PRO A 328 119.76 -44.68 -51.27
C PRO A 328 119.11 -44.42 -49.91
N ASP A 329 119.67 -43.41 -49.26
CA ASP A 329 119.33 -42.72 -48.02
C ASP A 329 117.89 -42.21 -47.91
N LYS A 330 117.27 -42.47 -46.75
CA LYS A 330 115.93 -42.00 -46.33
C LYS A 330 115.97 -40.74 -45.45
N VAL A 331 116.81 -39.75 -45.76
CA VAL A 331 116.96 -38.54 -44.91
C VAL A 331 116.60 -37.23 -45.65
N LEU A 332 116.32 -37.27 -46.96
CA LEU A 332 115.98 -36.06 -47.73
C LEU A 332 114.46 -35.74 -47.81
N GLU A 333 113.58 -36.69 -47.51
CA GLU A 333 112.12 -36.55 -47.68
C GLU A 333 111.39 -35.80 -46.53
N GLU A 334 111.98 -35.71 -45.33
CA GLU A 334 111.31 -35.08 -44.18
C GLU A 334 111.46 -33.54 -44.14
N ASN A 335 112.47 -32.96 -44.80
CA ASN A 335 112.69 -31.50 -44.83
C ASN A 335 111.82 -30.77 -45.86
N LEU A 336 111.40 -31.44 -46.94
CA LEU A 336 110.54 -30.86 -47.99
C LEU A 336 109.06 -30.72 -47.56
N ALA A 337 108.56 -31.61 -46.70
CA ALA A 337 107.16 -31.62 -46.25
C ALA A 337 106.82 -30.53 -45.20
N THR A 338 107.82 -29.98 -44.52
CA THR A 338 107.64 -28.96 -43.48
C THR A 338 107.62 -27.54 -44.08
N GLU A 339 108.39 -27.33 -45.16
CA GLU A 339 108.44 -26.08 -45.92
C GLU A 339 107.17 -25.82 -46.74
N GLN A 340 106.58 -26.84 -47.35
CA GLN A 340 105.31 -26.71 -48.08
C GLN A 340 104.14 -26.27 -47.17
N TRP A 341 104.07 -26.79 -45.93
CA TRP A 341 103.00 -26.42 -45.00
C TRP A 341 103.04 -24.95 -44.56
N LYS A 342 104.25 -24.39 -44.38
CA LYS A 342 104.41 -22.97 -44.06
C LYS A 342 103.98 -22.09 -45.23
N ARG A 343 104.30 -22.46 -46.47
CA ARG A 343 103.88 -21.72 -47.67
C ARG A 343 102.37 -21.70 -47.83
N ASP A 344 101.70 -22.84 -47.67
CA ASP A 344 100.25 -22.95 -47.81
C ASP A 344 99.49 -22.09 -46.78
N TRP A 345 99.98 -22.03 -45.54
CA TRP A 345 99.41 -21.17 -44.50
C TRP A 345 99.62 -19.68 -44.77
N LEU A 346 100.79 -19.29 -45.27
CA LEU A 346 101.05 -17.89 -45.64
C LEU A 346 100.12 -17.43 -46.76
N THR A 347 99.91 -18.24 -47.80
CA THR A 347 98.93 -17.94 -48.86
C THR A 347 97.50 -17.84 -48.32
N LYS A 348 97.13 -18.67 -47.35
CA LYS A 348 95.80 -18.61 -46.74
C LYS A 348 95.57 -17.33 -45.94
N ILE A 349 96.59 -16.89 -45.18
CA ILE A 349 96.54 -15.64 -44.41
C ILE A 349 96.31 -14.46 -45.35
N GLU A 350 97.00 -14.40 -46.47
CA GLU A 350 96.85 -13.30 -47.44
C GLU A 350 95.46 -13.25 -48.07
N VAL A 351 94.89 -14.41 -48.44
CA VAL A 351 93.54 -14.51 -48.99
C VAL A 351 92.47 -14.06 -47.98
N ASP A 352 92.57 -14.48 -46.73
CA ASP A 352 91.56 -14.14 -45.72
C ASP A 352 91.67 -12.68 -45.24
N VAL A 353 92.89 -12.12 -45.19
CA VAL A 353 93.11 -10.68 -44.98
C VAL A 353 92.49 -9.85 -46.11
N ALA A 354 92.62 -10.28 -47.36
CA ALA A 354 92.00 -9.63 -48.51
C ALA A 354 90.46 -9.62 -48.42
N LYS A 355 89.86 -10.75 -48.06
CA LYS A 355 88.40 -10.85 -47.85
C LYS A 355 87.87 -9.95 -46.74
N ILE A 356 88.61 -9.81 -45.65
CA ILE A 356 88.19 -8.93 -44.54
C ILE A 356 88.33 -7.45 -44.92
N ARG A 357 89.38 -7.08 -45.66
CA ARG A 357 89.49 -5.73 -46.24
C ARG A 357 88.32 -5.40 -47.17
N GLU A 358 87.94 -6.33 -48.06
CA GLU A 358 86.77 -6.18 -48.91
C GLU A 358 85.45 -6.08 -48.11
N HIS A 359 85.28 -6.90 -47.08
CA HIS A 359 84.08 -6.86 -46.23
C HIS A 359 83.91 -5.52 -45.52
N TYR A 360 84.98 -4.95 -44.97
CA TYR A 360 84.93 -3.63 -44.33
C TYR A 360 84.74 -2.50 -45.35
N ALA A 361 85.34 -2.58 -46.53
CA ALA A 361 85.09 -1.64 -47.62
C ALA A 361 83.60 -1.66 -48.03
N HIS A 362 83.02 -2.85 -48.20
CA HIS A 362 81.61 -3.04 -48.51
C HIS A 362 80.68 -2.47 -47.41
N CYS A 363 80.98 -2.72 -46.13
CA CYS A 363 80.20 -2.19 -45.01
C CYS A 363 80.20 -0.66 -44.94
N LEU A 364 81.29 -0.01 -45.38
CA LEU A 364 81.39 1.46 -45.41
C LEU A 364 80.50 2.08 -46.49
N ASP A 365 80.44 1.45 -47.66
CA ASP A 365 79.70 1.95 -48.82
C ASP A 365 78.21 1.61 -48.75
N ARG A 366 77.84 0.34 -48.51
CA ARG A 366 76.46 -0.14 -48.59
C ARG A 366 76.12 -1.21 -47.53
N PRO A 367 75.87 -0.83 -46.26
CA PRO A 367 75.49 -1.78 -45.22
C PRO A 367 74.04 -2.26 -45.41
N ALA A 368 73.83 -3.56 -45.62
CA ALA A 368 72.51 -4.15 -45.75
C ALA A 368 71.93 -4.55 -44.38
N ASN A 369 72.78 -5.13 -43.52
CA ASN A 369 72.34 -5.79 -42.28
C ASN A 369 72.64 -5.01 -41.00
N ARG A 370 71.95 -5.33 -39.89
CA ARG A 370 72.14 -4.65 -38.59
C ARG A 370 73.57 -4.81 -38.05
N SER A 371 74.21 -5.96 -38.29
CA SER A 371 75.61 -6.22 -37.97
C SER A 371 76.54 -5.31 -38.80
N GLU A 372 76.36 -5.23 -40.11
CA GLU A 372 77.16 -4.37 -41.01
C GLU A 372 76.98 -2.88 -40.70
N LYS A 373 75.78 -2.45 -40.28
CA LYS A 373 75.54 -1.09 -39.79
C LYS A 373 76.34 -0.78 -38.51
N LYS A 374 76.53 -1.78 -37.63
CA LYS A 374 77.38 -1.66 -36.43
C LYS A 374 78.86 -1.59 -36.82
N THR A 375 79.32 -2.50 -37.69
CA THR A 375 80.69 -2.50 -38.24
C THR A 375 81.01 -1.17 -38.94
N ARG A 376 80.06 -0.60 -39.69
CA ARG A 376 80.18 0.73 -40.31
C ARG A 376 80.30 1.85 -39.28
N SER A 377 79.50 1.81 -38.21
CA SER A 377 79.59 2.80 -37.13
C SER A 377 80.98 2.77 -36.48
N ASP A 378 81.51 1.58 -36.19
CA ASP A 378 82.82 1.42 -35.56
C ASP A 378 83.95 1.83 -36.51
N ALA A 379 83.87 1.44 -37.78
CA ALA A 379 84.83 1.88 -38.81
C ALA A 379 84.78 3.40 -39.02
N ARG A 380 83.60 4.05 -39.02
CA ARG A 380 83.48 5.51 -39.11
C ARG A 380 84.09 6.24 -37.91
N LYS A 381 83.98 5.68 -36.70
CA LYS A 381 84.65 6.24 -35.51
C LYS A 381 86.17 6.19 -35.67
N ARG A 382 86.72 5.04 -36.13
CA ARG A 382 88.15 4.89 -36.44
C ARG A 382 88.62 5.85 -37.53
N ILE A 383 87.84 6.00 -38.63
CA ILE A 383 88.14 6.96 -39.70
C ILE A 383 88.12 8.40 -39.19
N LYS A 384 87.12 8.79 -38.38
CA LYS A 384 87.05 10.16 -37.82
C LYS A 384 88.29 10.50 -36.98
N HIS A 385 88.76 9.55 -36.17
CA HIS A 385 90.00 9.72 -35.39
C HIS A 385 91.24 9.75 -36.29
N ARG A 386 91.28 8.91 -37.34
CA ARG A 386 92.42 8.86 -38.25
C ARG A 386 92.51 10.11 -39.15
N VAL A 387 91.39 10.73 -39.50
CA VAL A 387 91.36 12.02 -40.23
C VAL A 387 92.11 13.11 -39.45
N THR A 388 91.94 13.18 -38.13
CA THR A 388 92.68 14.17 -37.32
C THR A 388 94.19 13.92 -37.33
N GLU A 389 94.62 12.65 -37.39
CA GLU A 389 96.04 12.29 -37.47
C GLU A 389 96.63 12.45 -38.88
N VAL A 390 95.83 12.26 -39.93
CA VAL A 390 96.23 12.51 -41.32
C VAL A 390 96.42 14.02 -41.55
N LEU A 391 95.50 14.85 -41.07
CA LEU A 391 95.62 16.32 -41.15
C LEU A 391 96.84 16.82 -40.37
N ALA A 392 97.06 16.34 -39.14
CA ALA A 392 98.26 16.69 -38.36
C ALA A 392 99.58 16.25 -39.05
N ARG A 393 99.57 15.13 -39.79
CA ARG A 393 100.72 14.69 -40.59
C ARG A 393 100.92 15.51 -41.87
N ALA A 394 99.86 16.06 -42.45
CA ALA A 394 99.94 16.95 -43.60
C ALA A 394 100.44 18.34 -43.19
N ASP A 395 99.93 18.86 -42.07
CA ASP A 395 100.35 20.14 -41.48
C ASP A 395 101.83 20.11 -41.07
N SER A 396 102.31 19.03 -40.45
CA SER A 396 103.74 18.89 -40.11
C SER A 396 104.67 18.74 -41.33
N LYS A 397 104.11 18.44 -42.51
CA LYS A 397 104.84 18.37 -43.78
C LYS A 397 104.60 19.57 -44.69
N ASN A 398 103.84 20.58 -44.23
CA ASN A 398 103.41 21.75 -45.01
C ASN A 398 102.71 21.39 -46.34
N ILE A 399 101.96 20.28 -46.37
CA ILE A 399 101.17 19.90 -47.55
C ILE A 399 99.75 20.44 -47.36
N PRO A 400 99.26 21.39 -48.19
CA PRO A 400 97.89 21.85 -48.10
C PRO A 400 96.96 20.69 -48.49
N MET A 401 96.24 20.15 -47.51
CA MET A 401 95.37 18.99 -47.70
C MET A 401 93.94 19.33 -47.32
N GLU A 402 93.00 19.10 -48.22
CA GLU A 402 91.60 19.35 -47.93
C GLU A 402 91.02 18.28 -47.00
N THR A 403 90.04 18.66 -46.18
CA THR A 403 89.34 17.72 -45.28
C THR A 403 88.66 16.56 -46.01
N LYS A 404 88.39 16.70 -47.32
CA LYS A 404 87.87 15.61 -48.17
C LYS A 404 88.97 14.61 -48.55
N GLU A 405 90.17 15.09 -48.88
CA GLU A 405 91.33 14.25 -49.23
C GLU A 405 91.82 13.48 -48.00
N ALA A 406 91.90 14.15 -46.84
CA ALA A 406 92.26 13.51 -45.58
C ALA A 406 91.29 12.39 -45.18
N LYS A 407 90.00 12.48 -45.55
CA LYS A 407 89.01 11.41 -45.33
C LYS A 407 89.23 10.20 -46.21
N VAL A 408 89.69 10.38 -47.45
CA VAL A 408 90.00 9.27 -48.36
C VAL A 408 91.24 8.52 -47.86
N ILE A 409 92.30 9.25 -47.52
CA ILE A 409 93.53 8.67 -46.98
C ILE A 409 93.27 7.96 -45.64
N ALA A 410 92.52 8.60 -44.74
CA ALA A 410 92.15 7.99 -43.45
C ALA A 410 91.28 6.74 -43.63
N ARG A 411 90.44 6.68 -44.67
CA ARG A 411 89.64 5.49 -44.99
C ARG A 411 90.54 4.33 -45.42
N GLU A 412 91.50 4.58 -46.30
CA GLU A 412 92.44 3.56 -46.78
C GLU A 412 93.36 3.06 -45.66
N GLU A 413 93.88 3.96 -44.82
CA GLU A 413 94.73 3.58 -43.69
C GLU A 413 93.97 2.74 -42.64
N VAL A 414 92.70 3.06 -42.37
CA VAL A 414 91.87 2.27 -41.44
C VAL A 414 91.58 0.88 -42.02
N LEU A 415 91.32 0.75 -43.32
CA LEU A 415 91.19 -0.55 -43.98
C LEU A 415 92.51 -1.34 -43.94
N HIS A 416 93.65 -0.65 -44.08
CA HIS A 416 94.96 -1.26 -43.95
C HIS A 416 95.20 -1.84 -42.55
N MET A 417 94.98 -1.03 -41.50
CA MET A 417 95.14 -1.42 -40.10
C MET A 417 94.25 -2.60 -39.71
N ILE A 418 92.98 -2.60 -40.15
CA ILE A 418 92.08 -3.73 -39.88
C ILE A 418 92.59 -5.01 -40.55
N GLY A 419 93.14 -4.92 -41.77
CA GLY A 419 93.77 -6.07 -42.40
C GLY A 419 95.02 -6.57 -41.68
N GLU A 420 95.79 -5.68 -41.04
CA GLU A 420 96.96 -6.07 -40.24
C GLU A 420 96.57 -6.69 -38.89
N GLU A 421 95.54 -6.17 -38.23
CA GLU A 421 94.96 -6.75 -37.01
C GLU A 421 94.54 -8.22 -37.26
N GLU A 422 93.88 -8.48 -38.39
CA GLU A 422 93.48 -9.84 -38.73
C GLU A 422 94.67 -10.73 -39.16
N ARG A 423 95.65 -10.16 -39.87
CA ARG A 423 96.89 -10.88 -40.23
C ARG A 423 97.59 -11.39 -38.98
N ALA A 424 97.73 -10.55 -37.95
CA ALA A 424 98.34 -10.94 -36.68
C ALA A 424 97.55 -12.07 -35.99
N ARG A 425 96.22 -11.98 -35.98
CA ARG A 425 95.35 -13.01 -35.42
C ARG A 425 95.48 -14.37 -36.13
N LEU A 426 95.59 -14.37 -37.46
CA LEU A 426 95.73 -15.58 -38.26
C LEU A 426 97.13 -16.21 -38.13
N HIS A 427 98.19 -15.40 -37.99
CA HIS A 427 99.52 -15.91 -37.63
C HIS A 427 99.51 -16.61 -36.27
N ASP A 428 98.81 -16.05 -35.29
CA ASP A 428 98.65 -16.68 -33.96
C ASP A 428 97.91 -18.02 -34.04
N GLN A 429 96.92 -18.14 -34.94
CA GLN A 429 96.23 -19.39 -35.20
C GLN A 429 97.13 -20.42 -35.92
N MET A 430 97.96 -19.97 -36.86
CA MET A 430 98.96 -20.81 -37.53
C MET A 430 99.93 -21.41 -36.50
N ASN A 431 100.44 -20.60 -35.58
CA ASN A 431 101.36 -21.04 -34.53
C ASN A 431 100.70 -22.05 -33.58
N LYS A 432 99.43 -21.83 -33.20
CA LYS A 432 98.65 -22.80 -32.40
C LYS A 432 98.36 -24.11 -33.15
N ALA A 433 98.07 -24.03 -34.45
CA ALA A 433 97.87 -25.20 -35.29
C ALA A 433 99.15 -26.01 -35.49
N PHE A 434 100.30 -25.33 -35.58
CA PHE A 434 101.61 -25.97 -35.64
C PHE A 434 101.91 -26.76 -34.35
N ALA A 435 101.71 -26.12 -33.19
CA ALA A 435 101.88 -26.78 -31.89
C ALA A 435 100.98 -28.02 -31.73
N LYS A 436 99.74 -27.95 -32.21
CA LYS A 436 98.81 -29.09 -32.19
C LYS A 436 99.25 -30.24 -33.11
N ARG A 437 99.77 -29.93 -34.31
CA ARG A 437 100.28 -30.93 -35.26
C ARG A 437 101.48 -31.70 -34.68
N GLU A 438 102.40 -31.01 -34.00
CA GLU A 438 103.53 -31.65 -33.34
C GLU A 438 103.08 -32.53 -32.16
N HIS A 439 102.08 -32.09 -31.39
CA HIS A 439 101.49 -32.91 -30.32
C HIS A 439 100.81 -34.19 -30.87
N ASP A 440 100.07 -34.10 -31.98
CA ASP A 440 99.40 -35.23 -32.61
C ASP A 440 100.40 -36.25 -33.20
N LYS A 441 101.55 -35.81 -33.72
CA LYS A 441 102.64 -36.71 -34.16
C LYS A 441 103.20 -37.55 -33.01
N VAL A 442 103.40 -36.94 -31.84
CA VAL A 442 103.89 -37.64 -30.64
C VAL A 442 102.86 -38.68 -30.17
N MET A 443 101.57 -38.35 -30.19
CA MET A 443 100.47 -39.27 -29.83
C MET A 443 100.28 -40.44 -30.81
N MET A 444 100.61 -40.26 -32.09
CA MET A 444 100.55 -41.35 -33.07
C MET A 444 101.71 -42.33 -32.92
N ARG A 445 102.92 -41.85 -32.57
CA ARG A 445 104.07 -42.73 -32.29
C ARG A 445 103.78 -43.65 -31.10
N THR A 446 103.21 -43.13 -30.02
CA THR A 446 102.84 -43.94 -28.84
C THR A 446 101.74 -44.96 -29.13
N LYS A 447 100.74 -44.65 -29.97
CA LYS A 447 99.69 -45.60 -30.37
C LYS A 447 100.19 -46.76 -31.23
N VAL A 448 101.17 -46.51 -32.11
CA VAL A 448 101.77 -47.56 -32.96
C VAL A 448 102.57 -48.56 -32.12
N ASP A 449 103.30 -48.08 -31.11
CA ASP A 449 104.05 -48.95 -30.21
C ASP A 449 103.15 -49.81 -29.31
N THR A 450 102.00 -49.29 -28.86
CA THR A 450 101.00 -50.08 -28.12
C THR A 450 100.34 -51.14 -28.99
N ALA A 451 100.04 -50.84 -30.25
CA ALA A 451 99.43 -51.78 -31.19
C ALA A 451 100.36 -52.95 -31.54
N LYS A 452 101.68 -52.70 -31.68
CA LYS A 452 102.66 -53.77 -31.90
C LYS A 452 102.74 -54.75 -30.73
N ARG A 453 102.69 -54.24 -29.48
CA ARG A 453 102.69 -55.09 -28.27
C ARG A 453 101.43 -55.95 -28.16
N GLU A 454 100.26 -55.41 -28.48
CA GLU A 454 99.00 -56.18 -28.48
C GLU A 454 98.94 -57.24 -29.59
N ALA A 455 99.50 -56.96 -30.78
CA ALA A 455 99.55 -57.94 -31.86
C ALA A 455 100.43 -59.16 -31.52
N GLN A 456 101.58 -58.93 -30.86
CA GLN A 456 102.43 -60.01 -30.33
C GLN A 456 101.71 -60.85 -29.28
N ALA A 457 100.94 -60.23 -28.38
CA ALA A 457 100.18 -60.94 -27.35
C ALA A 457 99.05 -61.83 -27.91
N ARG A 458 98.41 -61.43 -29.02
CA ARG A 458 97.37 -62.25 -29.67
C ARG A 458 97.95 -63.44 -30.42
N ALA A 459 99.13 -63.28 -31.04
CA ALA A 459 99.82 -64.35 -31.75
C ALA A 459 100.26 -65.50 -30.82
N THR A 460 100.72 -65.19 -29.61
CA THR A 460 101.12 -66.19 -28.60
C THR A 460 99.92 -66.99 -28.07
N VAL A 461 98.79 -66.34 -27.78
CA VAL A 461 97.55 -67.03 -27.34
C VAL A 461 97.02 -67.98 -28.43
N TYR A 462 97.05 -67.55 -29.69
CA TYR A 462 96.65 -68.38 -30.82
C TYR A 462 97.55 -69.63 -30.97
N ALA A 463 98.88 -69.47 -30.88
CA ALA A 463 99.82 -70.60 -30.97
C ALA A 463 99.58 -71.67 -29.89
N VAL A 464 99.30 -71.27 -28.64
CA VAL A 464 98.98 -72.19 -27.53
C VAL A 464 97.66 -72.95 -27.78
N SER A 465 96.67 -72.29 -28.37
CA SER A 465 95.39 -72.94 -28.70
C SER A 465 95.53 -74.02 -29.79
N VAL A 466 96.40 -73.81 -30.78
CA VAL A 466 96.66 -74.75 -31.87
C VAL A 466 97.39 -76.00 -31.36
N VAL A 467 98.41 -75.83 -30.52
CA VAL A 467 99.17 -76.94 -29.92
C VAL A 467 98.28 -77.79 -29.00
N SER A 468 97.46 -77.16 -28.16
CA SER A 468 96.54 -77.87 -27.26
C SER A 468 95.42 -78.62 -28.00
N ALA A 469 94.98 -78.15 -29.17
CA ALA A 469 94.05 -78.88 -30.03
C ALA A 469 94.70 -80.10 -30.72
N ALA A 470 95.97 -79.97 -31.13
CA ALA A 470 96.74 -81.06 -31.72
C ALA A 470 97.02 -82.19 -30.72
N CYS A 471 97.41 -81.86 -29.47
CA CYS A 471 97.60 -82.85 -28.41
C CYS A 471 96.32 -83.62 -28.07
N ARG A 472 95.16 -82.94 -28.00
CA ARG A 472 93.87 -83.60 -27.77
C ARG A 472 93.49 -84.58 -28.88
N ARG A 473 93.72 -84.21 -30.15
CA ARG A 473 93.51 -85.13 -31.29
C ARG A 473 94.49 -86.30 -31.27
N TRP A 474 95.73 -86.11 -30.84
CA TRP A 474 96.70 -87.19 -30.74
C TRP A 474 96.33 -88.19 -29.63
N LEU A 475 95.93 -87.70 -28.45
CA LEU A 475 95.44 -88.55 -27.34
C LEU A 475 94.21 -89.36 -27.75
N ALA A 476 93.22 -88.73 -28.38
CA ALA A 476 92.03 -89.43 -28.87
C ALA A 476 92.36 -90.51 -29.93
N ARG A 477 93.36 -90.26 -30.80
CA ARG A 477 93.83 -91.26 -31.78
C ARG A 477 94.66 -92.38 -31.14
N LYS A 478 95.28 -92.15 -29.98
CA LYS A 478 96.06 -93.16 -29.24
C LYS A 478 95.13 -94.11 -28.48
N GLU A 479 94.06 -93.61 -27.86
CA GLU A 479 93.05 -94.44 -27.18
C GLU A 479 92.29 -95.34 -28.17
N MET A 480 91.94 -94.82 -29.36
CA MET A 480 91.29 -95.59 -30.44
C MET A 480 92.18 -96.69 -31.07
N ARG A 481 93.45 -96.83 -30.69
CA ARG A 481 94.35 -97.91 -31.14
C ARG A 481 94.56 -99.02 -30.09
N HIS A 482 94.03 -98.84 -28.87
CA HIS A 482 94.08 -99.82 -27.79
C HIS A 482 92.73 -100.52 -27.54
N LEU A 483 91.66 -100.07 -28.20
CA LEU A 483 90.42 -100.80 -28.47
C LEU A 483 90.57 -101.52 -29.81
#